data_AF-A0A285PIR1-F1
#
_entry.id   AF-A0A285PIR1-F1
#
_cell.length_a   1.000
_cell.length_b   1.000
_cell.length_c   1.000
_cell.angle_alpha   90.00
_cell.angle_beta   90.00
_cell.angle_gamma   90.00
#
_symmetry.space_group_name_H-M   'P 1'
#
loop_
_entity.id
_entity.type
_entity.pdbx_description
1 polymer ?
#
loop_
_entity_poly.entity_id
_entity_poly.type
_entity_poly.pdbx_seq_one_letter_code
_entity_poly.pdbx_strand_id
1 'polypeptide(L)'
;MSVLLSWLSATKVGRWVATTFALLGSLALIAAHFYAKGKTAMRTKHQRQILEDIENRRKLDADIDHLDDDDIAKRMHDHWSR
;
A
#
# COMPACT_ATOMS: atom_id res chain seq x y z
N MET A 1 36.15 24.72 5.13
CA MET A 1 35.78 23.29 5.06
C MET A 1 35.87 22.74 3.63
N SER A 2 36.86 23.20 2.85
CA SER A 2 36.95 22.95 1.39
C SER A 2 38.33 22.41 0.97
N VAL A 3 39.37 22.63 1.78
CA VAL A 3 40.75 22.18 1.50
C VAL A 3 40.92 20.66 1.72
N LEU A 4 40.22 20.07 2.71
CA LEU A 4 40.25 18.63 2.95
C LEU A 4 39.57 17.84 1.83
N LEU A 5 38.46 18.37 1.29
CA LEU A 5 37.71 17.78 0.19
C LEU A 5 38.48 17.82 -1.13
N SER A 6 39.20 18.92 -1.40
CA SER A 6 40.05 19.02 -2.59
C SER A 6 41.31 18.15 -2.50
N TRP A 7 41.84 17.93 -1.29
CA TRP A 7 42.98 17.04 -1.09
C TRP A 7 42.58 15.56 -1.26
N LEU A 8 41.42 15.15 -0.75
CA LEU A 8 40.87 13.80 -0.96
C LEU A 8 40.47 13.55 -2.41
N SER A 9 39.90 14.54 -3.11
CA SER A 9 39.47 14.36 -4.50
C SER A 9 40.64 14.24 -5.49
N ALA A 10 41.80 14.81 -5.15
CA ALA A 10 43.04 14.69 -5.92
C ALA A 10 43.73 13.32 -5.73
N THR A 11 43.40 12.57 -4.68
CA THR A 11 44.00 11.26 -4.41
C THR A 11 43.21 10.12 -5.05
N LYS A 12 43.90 9.11 -5.58
CA LYS A 12 43.28 7.88 -6.15
C LYS A 12 42.28 7.22 -5.19
N VAL A 13 42.54 7.32 -3.87
CA VAL A 13 41.69 6.77 -2.81
C VAL A 13 40.35 7.50 -2.71
N GLY A 14 40.31 8.83 -2.77
CA GLY A 14 39.05 9.57 -2.67
C GLY A 14 38.14 9.38 -3.89
N ARG A 15 38.72 9.23 -5.08
CA ARG A 15 37.96 8.81 -6.28
C ARG A 15 37.35 7.42 -6.10
N TRP A 16 38.09 6.46 -5.55
CA TRP A 16 37.56 5.13 -5.26
C TRP A 16 36.40 5.19 -4.27
N VAL A 17 36.57 5.87 -3.15
CA VAL A 17 35.52 6.03 -2.13
C VAL A 17 34.27 6.67 -2.72
N ALA A 18 34.40 7.77 -3.48
CA ALA A 18 33.28 8.42 -4.14
C ALA A 18 32.56 7.49 -5.12
N THR A 19 33.31 6.70 -5.89
CA THR A 19 32.74 5.76 -6.87
C THR A 19 32.00 4.62 -6.18
N THR A 20 32.57 4.07 -5.09
CA THR A 20 31.92 3.03 -4.28
C THR A 20 30.64 3.55 -3.63
N PHE A 21 30.67 4.75 -3.06
CA PHE A 21 29.47 5.37 -2.48
C PHE A 21 28.41 5.67 -3.55
N ALA A 22 28.80 6.13 -4.74
CA ALA A 22 27.88 6.34 -5.85
C ALA A 22 27.21 5.04 -6.32
N LEU A 23 27.98 3.95 -6.40
CA LEU A 23 27.46 2.61 -6.72
C LEU A 23 26.50 2.07 -5.66
N LEU A 24 26.87 2.17 -4.39
CA LEU A 24 26.00 1.73 -3.29
C LEU A 24 24.72 2.58 -3.21
N GLY A 25 24.86 3.90 -3.39
CA GLY A 25 23.72 4.82 -3.41
C GLY A 25 22.76 4.54 -4.56
N SER A 26 23.25 4.25 -5.76
CA SER A 26 22.40 3.92 -6.92
C SER A 26 21.63 2.62 -6.71
N LEU A 27 22.29 1.59 -6.18
CA LEU A 27 21.64 0.32 -5.80
C LEU A 27 20.56 0.52 -4.74
N ALA A 28 20.83 1.34 -3.71
CA ALA A 28 19.86 1.64 -2.67
C ALA A 28 18.64 2.40 -3.21
N LEU A 29 18.83 3.35 -4.12
CA LEU A 29 17.74 4.08 -4.77
C LEU A 29 16.87 3.17 -5.63
N ILE A 30 17.48 2.27 -6.39
CA ILE A 30 16.75 1.27 -7.20
C ILE A 30 15.93 0.38 -6.27
N ALA A 31 16.54 -0.18 -5.23
CA ALA A 31 15.84 -1.03 -4.26
C ALA A 31 14.68 -0.29 -3.58
N ALA A 32 14.88 0.95 -3.15
CA ALA A 32 13.84 1.78 -2.56
C ALA A 32 12.69 2.06 -3.55
N HIS A 33 13.01 2.30 -4.83
CA HIS A 33 12.00 2.57 -5.86
C HIS A 33 11.14 1.33 -6.16
N PHE A 34 11.77 0.15 -6.24
CA PHE A 34 11.06 -1.12 -6.38
C PHE A 34 10.21 -1.44 -5.15
N TYR A 35 10.73 -1.22 -3.94
CA TYR A 35 9.99 -1.42 -2.70
C TYR A 35 8.79 -0.48 -2.57
N ALA A 36 8.96 0.80 -2.94
CA ALA A 36 7.89 1.79 -2.96
C ALA A 36 6.78 1.40 -3.96
N LYS A 37 7.13 0.94 -5.17
CA LYS A 37 6.16 0.43 -6.16
C LYS A 37 5.42 -0.82 -5.68
N GLY A 38 6.10 -1.74 -5.00
CA GLY A 38 5.46 -2.93 -4.43
C GLY A 38 4.45 -2.55 -3.34
N LYS A 39 4.81 -1.59 -2.47
CA LYS A 39 3.96 -1.15 -1.37
C LYS A 39 2.74 -0.34 -1.82
N THR A 40 2.89 0.48 -2.87
CA THR A 40 1.74 1.19 -3.46
C THR A 40 0.77 0.23 -4.14
N ALA A 41 1.27 -0.75 -4.89
CA ALA A 41 0.41 -1.78 -5.50
C ALA A 41 -0.38 -2.60 -4.47
N MET A 42 0.23 -2.94 -3.33
CA MET A 42 -0.47 -3.62 -2.23
C MET A 42 -1.53 -2.72 -1.58
N ARG A 43 -1.22 -1.44 -1.33
CA ARG A 43 -2.19 -0.49 -0.77
C ARG A 43 -3.41 -0.31 -1.68
N THR A 44 -3.21 -0.22 -2.99
CA THR A 44 -4.32 -0.07 -3.95
C THR A 44 -5.20 -1.33 -4.00
N LYS A 45 -4.62 -2.52 -3.90
CA LYS A 45 -5.39 -3.78 -3.82
C LYS A 45 -6.23 -3.84 -2.55
N HIS A 46 -5.67 -3.49 -1.40
CA HIS A 46 -6.40 -3.44 -0.14
C HIS A 46 -7.52 -2.39 -0.15
N GLN A 47 -7.25 -1.19 -0.70
CA GLN A 47 -8.28 -0.16 -0.83
C GLN A 47 -9.44 -0.60 -1.74
N ARG A 48 -9.14 -1.28 -2.85
CA ARG A 48 -10.20 -1.84 -3.72
C ARG A 48 -11.05 -2.88 -2.99
N GLN A 49 -10.43 -3.82 -2.26
CA GLN A 49 -11.17 -4.82 -1.49
C GLN A 49 -12.06 -4.19 -0.42
N ILE A 50 -11.58 -3.15 0.27
CA ILE A 50 -12.38 -2.42 1.27
C ILE A 50 -13.56 -1.69 0.61
N LEU A 51 -13.34 -1.05 -0.55
CA LEU A 51 -14.40 -0.39 -1.31
C LEU A 51 -15.47 -1.39 -1.80
N GLU A 52 -15.05 -2.56 -2.25
CA GLU A 52 -15.93 -3.63 -2.72
C GLU A 52 -16.77 -4.21 -1.56
N ASP A 53 -16.17 -4.37 -0.36
CA ASP A 53 -16.91 -4.77 0.85
C ASP A 53 -17.93 -3.70 1.28
N ILE A 54 -17.56 -2.42 1.22
CA ILE A 54 -18.46 -1.31 1.53
C ILE A 54 -19.62 -1.21 0.54
N GLU A 55 -19.35 -1.42 -0.76
CA GLU A 55 -20.40 -1.41 -1.79
C GLU A 55 -21.37 -2.58 -1.60
N ASN A 56 -20.86 -3.77 -1.32
CA ASN A 56 -21.70 -4.94 -1.04
C ASN A 56 -22.55 -4.74 0.22
N ARG A 57 -22.00 -4.17 1.30
CA ARG A 57 -22.78 -3.83 2.50
C ARG A 57 -23.87 -2.82 2.20
N ARG A 58 -23.59 -1.77 1.42
CA ARG A 58 -24.60 -0.79 1.00
C ARG A 58 -25.72 -1.41 0.17
N LYS A 59 -25.40 -2.34 -0.74
CA LYS A 59 -26.43 -3.06 -1.50
C LYS A 59 -27.28 -3.93 -0.58
N LEU A 60 -26.65 -4.61 0.37
CA LEU A 60 -27.36 -5.44 1.35
C LEU A 60 -28.29 -4.60 2.23
N ASP A 61 -27.82 -3.45 2.72
CA ASP A 61 -28.63 -2.51 3.52
C ASP A 61 -29.77 -1.92 2.68
N ALA A 62 -29.53 -1.60 1.40
CA ALA A 62 -30.58 -1.10 0.49
C ALA A 62 -31.62 -2.17 0.15
N ASP A 63 -31.20 -3.44 0.02
CA ASP A 63 -32.11 -4.58 -0.14
C ASP A 63 -32.92 -4.81 1.15
N ILE A 64 -32.32 -4.63 2.33
CA ILE A 64 -33.03 -4.70 3.62
C ILE A 64 -34.06 -3.57 3.75
N ASP A 65 -33.73 -2.34 3.32
CA ASP A 65 -34.68 -1.21 3.30
C ASP A 65 -35.83 -1.43 2.30
N HIS A 66 -35.65 -2.29 1.30
CA HIS A 66 -36.69 -2.69 0.35
C HIS A 66 -37.42 -3.99 0.73
N LEU A 67 -37.03 -4.62 1.84
CA LEU A 67 -37.76 -5.77 2.36
C LEU A 67 -39.03 -5.26 3.07
N ASP A 68 -40.18 -5.68 2.55
CA ASP A 68 -41.48 -5.40 3.15
C ASP A 68 -41.53 -6.01 4.57
N ASP A 69 -42.16 -5.33 5.52
CA ASP A 69 -42.17 -5.72 6.95
C ASP A 69 -42.72 -7.15 7.15
N ASP A 70 -43.59 -7.61 6.25
CA ASP A 70 -44.17 -8.95 6.22
C ASP A 70 -43.12 -10.05 5.91
N ASP A 71 -42.16 -9.77 5.03
CA ASP A 71 -41.08 -10.71 4.70
C ASP A 71 -40.02 -10.77 5.82
N ILE A 72 -39.82 -9.66 6.54
CA ILE A 72 -38.96 -9.61 7.73
C ILE A 72 -39.58 -10.45 8.85
N ALA A 73 -40.88 -10.27 9.11
CA ALA A 73 -41.62 -11.03 10.12
C ALA A 73 -41.61 -12.55 9.82
N LYS A 74 -41.79 -12.92 8.55
CA LYS A 74 -41.76 -14.32 8.11
C LYS A 74 -40.38 -14.96 8.27
N ARG A 75 -39.31 -14.24 7.95
CA ARG A 75 -37.93 -14.71 8.16
C ARG A 75 -37.57 -14.83 9.64
N MET A 76 -38.02 -13.90 10.50
CA MET A 76 -37.83 -14.01 11.95
C MET A 76 -38.55 -15.24 12.52
N HIS A 77 -39.79 -15.50 12.09
CA HIS A 77 -40.55 -16.67 12.53
C HIS A 77 -39.86 -18.00 12.12
N ASP A 78 -39.37 -18.10 10.90
CA ASP A 78 -38.65 -19.30 10.42
C ASP A 78 -37.30 -19.50 11.12
N HIS A 79 -36.62 -18.42 11.51
CA HIS A 79 -35.34 -18.51 12.22
C HIS A 79 -35.50 -18.94 13.69
N TRP A 80 -36.62 -18.58 14.32
CA TRP A 80 -36.92 -18.91 15.73
C TRP A 80 -37.65 -20.25 15.90
N SER A 81 -38.16 -20.84 14.82
CA SER A 81 -38.84 -22.15 14.83
C SER A 81 -37.93 -23.34 14.50
N ARG A 82 -36.63 -23.09 14.28
CA ARG A 82 -35.56 -24.09 14.21
C ARG A 82 -34.79 -24.18 15.51
#